data_AF-A0A7C3FSB2-F1
#
_entry.id   AF-A0A7C3FSB2-F1
#
_cell.length_a   1.000
_cell.length_b   1.000
_cell.length_c   1.000
_cell.angle_alpha   90.00
_cell.angle_beta   90.00
_cell.angle_gamma   90.00
#
_symmetry.space_group_name_H-M   'P 1'
#
loop_
_entity.id
_entity.type
_entity.pdbx_description
1 polymer ?
#
loop_
_entity_poly.entity_id
_entity_poly.type
_entity_poly.pdbx_seq_one_letter_code
_entity_poly.pdbx_strand_id
1 'polypeptide(L)'
;MRRNPTVAGLLSLIVRGLGQIYAGRGRKGAILLLAAIVIGNLNLLLLTSILASNPDPGVPWTIWIPRIGHDVLSLWSIVFWI
;
A
#
# COMPACT_ATOMS: atom_id res chain seq x y z
N MET A 1 -6.51 -28.18 -8.74
CA MET A 1 -6.97 -27.21 -9.77
C MET A 1 -5.77 -26.44 -10.27
N ARG A 2 -5.50 -26.43 -11.59
CA ARG A 2 -4.45 -25.57 -12.16
C ARG A 2 -4.94 -24.12 -12.08
N ARG A 3 -4.36 -23.33 -11.18
CA ARG A 3 -4.64 -21.90 -11.05
C ARG A 3 -3.98 -21.15 -12.19
N ASN A 4 -4.70 -20.21 -12.80
CA ASN A 4 -4.19 -19.45 -13.92
C ASN A 4 -3.12 -18.45 -13.43
N PRO A 5 -1.87 -18.52 -13.93
CA PRO A 5 -0.79 -17.63 -13.49
C PRO A 5 -1.07 -16.16 -13.81
N THR A 6 -1.78 -15.88 -14.90
CA THR A 6 -2.17 -14.51 -15.26
C THR A 6 -3.14 -13.92 -14.24
N VAL A 7 -4.09 -14.73 -13.77
CA VAL A 7 -5.05 -14.32 -12.73
C VAL A 7 -4.32 -14.13 -11.39
N ALA A 8 -3.36 -14.99 -11.06
CA ALA A 8 -2.53 -14.82 -9.86
C ALA A 8 -1.71 -13.52 -9.92
N GLY A 9 -1.14 -13.19 -11.09
CA GLY A 9 -0.44 -11.93 -11.33
C GLY A 9 -1.37 -10.73 -11.17
N LEU A 10 -2.55 -10.77 -11.81
CA LEU A 10 -3.53 -9.69 -11.75
C LEU A 10 -4.02 -9.44 -10.31
N LEU A 11 -4.32 -10.51 -9.55
CA LEU A 11 -4.71 -10.36 -8.15
C LEU A 11 -3.59 -9.79 -7.29
N SER A 12 -2.33 -10.12 -7.59
CA SER A 12 -1.17 -9.53 -6.89
C SER A 12 -0.98 -8.06 -7.24
N LEU A 13 -1.36 -7.66 -8.45
CA LEU A 13 -1.32 -6.28 -8.93
C LEU A 13 -2.44 -5.42 -8.31
N ILE A 14 -3.58 -6.00 -7.93
CA ILE A 14 -4.64 -5.24 -7.26
C ILE A 14 -4.39 -5.18 -5.76
N VAL A 15 -4.06 -6.31 -5.13
CA VAL A 15 -3.77 -6.39 -3.69
C VAL A 15 -2.62 -7.35 -3.42
N ARG A 16 -1.59 -6.86 -2.76
CA ARG A 16 -0.43 -7.67 -2.39
C ARG A 16 -0.87 -8.86 -1.53
N GLY A 17 -0.42 -10.05 -1.91
CA GLY A 17 -0.73 -11.29 -1.21
C GLY A 17 -1.97 -12.04 -1.72
N LEU A 18 -2.93 -11.39 -2.40
CA LEU A 18 -4.11 -12.07 -2.96
C LEU A 18 -3.74 -13.09 -4.03
N GLY A 19 -2.78 -12.78 -4.91
CA GLY A 19 -2.33 -13.75 -5.92
C GLY A 19 -1.58 -14.93 -5.32
N GLN A 20 -0.90 -14.76 -4.18
CA GLN A 20 -0.27 -15.87 -3.44
C GLN A 20 -1.33 -16.74 -2.74
N ILE A 21 -2.39 -16.14 -2.19
CA ILE A 21 -3.56 -16.86 -1.68
C ILE A 21 -4.23 -17.64 -2.82
N TYR A 22 -4.45 -16.99 -3.96
CA TYR A 22 -4.99 -17.61 -5.16
C TYR A 22 -4.10 -18.72 -5.68
N ALA A 23 -2.77 -18.63 -5.60
CA ALA A 23 -1.85 -19.70 -5.96
C ALA A 23 -1.79 -20.86 -4.95
N GLY A 24 -2.48 -20.76 -3.81
CA GLY A 24 -2.51 -21.79 -2.76
C GLY A 24 -1.47 -21.63 -1.68
N ARG A 25 -0.68 -20.56 -1.75
CA ARG A 25 0.33 -20.21 -0.75
C ARG A 25 -0.28 -19.24 0.26
N GLY A 26 -1.38 -19.66 0.88
CA GLY A 26 -2.21 -18.82 1.77
C GLY A 26 -1.43 -18.14 2.87
N ARG A 27 -0.51 -18.86 3.54
CA ARG A 27 0.35 -18.29 4.59
C ARG A 27 1.26 -17.17 4.07
N LYS A 28 1.87 -17.35 2.89
CA LYS A 28 2.72 -16.31 2.27
C LYS A 28 1.87 -15.10 1.87
N GLY A 29 0.70 -15.33 1.29
CA GLY A 29 -0.19 -14.26 0.91
C GLY A 29 -0.75 -13.47 2.09
N ALA A 30 -1.12 -14.13 3.19
CA ALA A 30 -1.55 -13.47 4.42
C ALA A 30 -0.45 -12.59 5.03
N ILE A 31 0.81 -13.07 5.07
CA ILE A 31 1.95 -12.28 5.54
C ILE A 31 2.16 -11.04 4.67
N LEU A 32 2.13 -11.19 3.34
CA LEU A 32 2.28 -10.07 2.42
C LEU A 32 1.14 -9.05 2.55
N LEU A 33 -0.08 -9.52 2.75
CA LEU A 33 -1.26 -8.69 2.92
C LEU A 33 -1.20 -7.92 4.26
N LEU A 34 -0.77 -8.58 5.34
CA LEU A 34 -0.57 -7.93 6.64
C LEU A 34 0.55 -6.90 6.59
N ALA A 35 1.69 -7.23 5.97
CA ALA A 35 2.81 -6.31 5.81
C ALA A 35 2.40 -5.06 5.01
N ALA A 36 1.61 -5.24 3.94
CA ALA A 36 1.06 -4.13 3.18
C ALA A 36 0.19 -3.20 4.03
N ILE A 37 -0.71 -3.76 4.85
CA ILE A 37 -1.55 -2.97 5.76
C ILE A 37 -0.69 -2.20 6.76
N VAL A 38 0.27 -2.87 7.41
CA VAL A 38 1.13 -2.25 8.43
C VAL A 38 1.96 -1.12 7.84
N ILE A 39 2.63 -1.36 6.70
CA ILE A 39 3.47 -0.35 6.03
C ILE A 39 2.62 0.85 5.60
N GLY A 40 1.45 0.63 4.99
CA GLY A 40 0.57 1.72 4.57
C GLY A 40 0.11 2.58 5.74
N ASN A 41 -0.26 1.98 6.87
CA ASN A 41 -0.71 2.71 8.06
C ASN A 41 0.45 3.44 8.76
N LEU A 42 1.63 2.82 8.87
CA LEU A 42 2.83 3.50 9.40
C LEU A 42 3.19 4.72 8.58
N ASN A 43 3.09 4.62 7.26
CA ASN A 43 3.45 5.70 6.35
C ASN A 43 2.48 6.89 6.47
N LEU A 44 1.18 6.61 6.61
CA LEU A 44 0.14 7.60 6.93
C LEU A 44 0.45 8.33 8.25
N LEU A 45 0.76 7.58 9.31
CA LEU A 45 1.07 8.14 10.63
C LEU A 45 2.32 9.03 10.59
N LEU A 46 3.40 8.58 9.96
CA LEU A 46 4.65 9.34 9.86
C LEU A 46 4.46 10.64 9.10
N LEU A 47 3.81 10.60 7.93
CA LEU A 47 3.59 11.80 7.14
C LEU A 47 2.70 12.79 7.87
N THR A 48 1.63 12.34 8.53
CA THR A 48 0.80 13.23 9.35
C THR A 48 1.56 13.87 10.50
N SER A 49 2.44 13.12 11.15
CA SER A 49 3.22 13.62 12.28
C SER A 49 4.23 14.68 11.84
N ILE A 50 4.89 14.47 10.70
CA ILE A 50 5.82 15.44 10.10
C ILE A 50 5.08 16.72 9.70
N LEU A 51 3.93 16.61 9.03
CA LEU A 51 3.15 17.77 8.61
C LEU A 51 2.55 18.52 9.81
N ALA A 52 2.14 17.83 10.88
CA ALA A 52 1.64 18.46 12.10
C ALA A 52 2.74 19.19 12.89
N SER A 53 4.01 18.80 12.73
CA SER A 53 5.14 19.41 13.42
C SER A 53 5.59 20.76 12.85
N ASN A 54 5.16 21.14 11.64
CA ASN A 54 5.39 22.45 11.03
C ASN A 54 4.09 22.99 10.43
N PRO A 55 3.17 23.52 11.27
CA PRO A 55 1.92 24.09 10.77
C PRO A 55 2.23 25.46 10.15
N ASP A 56 2.36 25.52 8.83
CA ASP A 56 2.29 26.79 8.12
C ASP A 56 0.80 27.08 7.83
N PRO A 57 0.14 27.99 8.58
CA PRO A 57 -1.31 28.14 8.56
C PRO A 57 -1.84 28.76 7.25
N GLY A 58 -0.97 29.30 6.40
CA GLY A 58 -1.36 30.01 5.18
C GLY A 58 -1.58 29.15 3.94
N VAL A 59 -1.13 27.90 3.91
CA VAL A 59 -1.11 27.10 2.67
C VAL A 59 -1.55 25.65 2.91
N PRO A 60 -2.85 25.37 3.04
CA PRO A 60 -3.35 24.01 3.23
C PRO A 60 -2.91 23.06 2.10
N TRP A 61 -2.81 23.56 0.88
CA TRP A 61 -2.54 22.76 -0.32
C TRP A 61 -1.13 22.13 -0.33
N THR A 62 -0.14 22.72 0.34
CA THR A 62 1.20 22.13 0.51
C THR A 62 1.20 20.97 1.51
N ILE A 63 0.17 20.84 2.34
CA ILE A 63 -0.04 19.72 3.25
C ILE A 63 -0.84 18.62 2.55
N TRP A 64 -1.90 18.97 1.81
CA TRP A 64 -2.81 18.00 1.20
C TRP A 64 -2.29 17.37 -0.11
N ILE A 65 -1.62 18.11 -0.99
CA ILE A 65 -1.17 17.57 -2.29
C ILE A 65 -0.04 16.55 -2.11
N PRO A 66 1.02 16.82 -1.32
CA PRO A 66 2.05 15.81 -1.05
C PRO A 66 1.48 14.64 -0.27
N ARG A 67 0.48 14.86 0.59
CA ARG A 67 -0.17 13.79 1.36
C ARG A 67 -1.03 12.87 0.53
N ILE A 68 -1.92 13.40 -0.30
CA ILE A 68 -2.71 12.58 -1.24
C ILE A 68 -1.77 11.89 -2.23
N GLY A 69 -0.78 12.61 -2.76
CA GLY A 69 0.22 12.03 -3.66
C GLY A 69 1.00 10.90 -3.00
N HIS A 70 1.46 11.09 -1.77
CA HIS A 70 2.16 10.09 -0.97
C HIS A 70 1.26 8.93 -0.56
N ASP A 71 0.01 9.16 -0.16
CA ASP A 71 -0.94 8.10 0.21
C ASP A 71 -1.27 7.24 -1.01
N VAL A 72 -1.46 7.87 -2.19
CA VAL A 72 -1.67 7.19 -3.46
C VAL A 72 -0.41 6.43 -3.90
N LEU A 73 0.79 7.04 -3.84
CA LEU A 73 2.08 6.40 -4.18
C LEU A 73 2.49 5.32 -3.16
N SER A 74 2.10 5.45 -1.90
CA SER A 74 2.31 4.44 -0.84
C SER A 74 1.41 3.24 -1.09
N LEU A 75 0.15 3.47 -1.48
CA LEU A 75 -0.74 2.43 -1.97
C LEU A 75 -0.18 1.80 -3.27
N TRP A 76 0.38 2.60 -4.17
CA TRP A 76 0.97 2.14 -5.43
C TRP A 76 2.28 1.36 -5.25
N SER A 77 3.12 1.71 -4.28
CA SER A 77 4.37 1.02 -3.97
C SER A 77 4.15 -0.29 -3.20
N ILE A 78 3.01 -0.42 -2.50
CA ILE A 78 2.50 -1.71 -2.02
C ILE A 78 2.07 -2.61 -3.20
N VAL A 79 1.56 -2.01 -4.28
CA VAL A 79 0.99 -2.68 -5.46
C VAL A 79 2.06 -3.13 -6.48
N PHE A 80 3.13 -2.34 -6.70
CA PHE A 80 4.08 -2.58 -7.80
C PHE A 80 5.37 -3.31 -7.45
N TRP A 81 5.59 -3.71 -6.20
CA TRP A 81 6.84 -4.39 -5.83
C TRP A 81 6.64 -5.91 -5.71
N ILE A 82 7.23 -6.63 -6.68
CA ILE A 82 7.58 -8.06 -6.63
C ILE A 82 8.73 -8.26 -5.65
#